data_AF-A0A023AWL0-F1
#
_entry.id   AF-A0A023AWL0-F1
#
_cell.length_a   1.000
_cell.length_b   1.000
_cell.length_c   1.000
_cell.angle_alpha   90.00
_cell.angle_beta   90.00
_cell.angle_gamma   90.00
#
_symmetry.space_group_name_H-M   'P 1'
#
loop_
_entity.id
_entity.type
_entity.pdbx_description
1 polymer ?
#
loop_
_entity_poly.entity_id
_entity_poly.type
_entity_poly.pdbx_seq_one_letter_code
_entity_poly.pdbx_strand_id
1 'polypeptide(L)'
;MPGMPKEAVISNPEEAKKFVEDRVAEGADYIKLVSDTPGPDQESINALVRTAHDKGKVVFAHAVNLEATRMAQMAGVDIITHAPLDGVMNDDEVRQMVENKRISVPTLIMLESVCQMKGIDQERPGFAFANALKTVMCCTMRVYLF
;
A
#
# COMPACT_ATOMS: atom_id res chain seq x y z
N MET A 1 0.08 -9.77 15.26
CA MET A 1 1.14 -8.75 15.44
C MET A 1 1.20 -8.40 16.94
N PRO A 2 2.29 -8.71 17.66
CA PRO A 2 2.36 -8.41 19.10
C PRO A 2 2.19 -6.91 19.37
N GLY A 3 1.33 -6.54 20.33
CA GLY A 3 1.14 -5.15 20.76
C GLY A 3 0.16 -4.31 19.93
N MET A 4 -0.40 -4.82 18.82
CA MET A 4 -1.48 -4.12 18.12
C MET A 4 -2.84 -4.39 18.78
N PRO A 5 -3.72 -3.37 18.87
CA PRO A 5 -5.11 -3.55 19.26
C PRO A 5 -5.79 -4.58 18.36
N LYS A 6 -6.63 -5.45 18.93
CA LYS A 6 -7.29 -6.52 18.19
C LYS A 6 -8.22 -5.95 17.11
N GLU A 7 -8.83 -4.81 17.40
CA GLU A 7 -9.77 -4.08 16.55
C GLU A 7 -9.09 -3.44 15.33
N ALA A 8 -7.75 -3.35 15.32
CA ALA A 8 -6.97 -2.85 14.20
C ALA A 8 -6.53 -3.96 13.23
N VAL A 9 -6.81 -5.23 13.56
CA VAL A 9 -6.48 -6.38 12.72
C VAL A 9 -7.74 -6.84 11.99
N ILE A 10 -7.68 -6.82 10.66
CA ILE A 10 -8.77 -7.29 9.80
C ILE A 10 -8.45 -8.71 9.35
N SER A 11 -9.33 -9.65 9.64
CA SER A 11 -9.13 -11.08 9.32
C SER A 11 -10.09 -11.59 8.26
N ASN A 12 -11.13 -10.84 7.91
CA ASN A 12 -12.15 -11.20 6.92
C ASN A 12 -12.89 -9.95 6.38
N PRO A 13 -13.68 -10.08 5.30
CA PRO A 13 -14.45 -8.99 4.72
C PRO A 13 -15.44 -8.31 5.68
N GLU A 14 -16.07 -9.04 6.60
CA GLU A 14 -17.03 -8.49 7.56
C GLU A 14 -16.34 -7.56 8.57
N GLU A 15 -15.20 -7.99 9.11
CA GLU A 15 -14.34 -7.18 9.97
C GLU A 15 -13.81 -5.95 9.23
N ALA A 16 -13.50 -6.07 7.94
CA ALA A 16 -13.06 -4.97 7.09
C ALA A 16 -14.12 -3.87 6.98
N LYS A 17 -15.39 -4.25 6.77
CA LYS A 17 -16.53 -3.32 6.73
C LYS A 17 -16.71 -2.64 8.08
N LYS A 18 -16.72 -3.42 9.16
CA LYS A 18 -16.90 -2.90 10.51
C LYS A 18 -15.79 -1.92 10.87
N PHE A 19 -14.54 -2.24 10.53
CA PHE A 19 -13.40 -1.34 10.75
C PHE A 19 -13.63 0.02 10.10
N VAL A 20 -14.04 0.05 8.83
CA VAL A 20 -14.34 1.31 8.13
C VAL A 20 -15.47 2.08 8.81
N GLU A 21 -16.57 1.40 9.16
CA GLU A 21 -17.72 2.05 9.80
C GLU A 21 -17.34 2.67 11.15
N ASP A 22 -16.54 1.97 11.95
CA ASP A 22 -16.05 2.47 13.22
C ASP A 22 -15.17 3.72 13.01
N ARG A 23 -14.20 3.67 12.08
CA ARG A 23 -13.32 4.83 11.78
C ARG A 23 -14.10 6.03 11.26
N VAL A 24 -15.13 5.80 10.43
CA VAL A 24 -16.01 6.86 9.93
C VAL A 24 -16.84 7.47 11.06
N ALA A 25 -17.37 6.66 11.97
CA ALA A 25 -18.10 7.12 13.14
C ALA A 25 -17.23 7.93 14.11
N GLU A 26 -15.93 7.62 14.19
CA GLU A 26 -14.92 8.37 14.93
C GLU A 26 -14.51 9.70 14.25
N GLY A 27 -15.01 9.96 13.03
CA GLY A 27 -14.73 11.20 12.30
C GLY A 27 -13.48 11.16 11.43
N ALA A 28 -12.96 9.98 11.07
CA ALA A 28 -11.79 9.88 10.20
C ALA A 28 -12.04 10.51 8.81
N ASP A 29 -11.09 11.29 8.31
CA ASP A 29 -11.14 11.90 6.97
C ASP A 29 -10.85 10.90 5.85
N TYR A 30 -10.04 9.89 6.15
CA TYR A 30 -9.62 8.84 5.23
C TYR A 30 -9.41 7.53 5.98
N ILE A 31 -9.34 6.43 5.23
CA ILE A 31 -9.03 5.10 5.78
C ILE A 31 -7.58 4.74 5.42
N LYS A 32 -6.83 4.25 6.40
CA LYS A 32 -5.46 3.74 6.21
C LYS A 32 -5.43 2.24 6.43
N LEU A 33 -4.98 1.50 5.42
CA LEU A 33 -4.77 0.06 5.43
C LEU A 33 -3.27 -0.26 5.40
N VAL A 34 -2.88 -1.36 6.05
CA VAL A 34 -1.61 -2.05 5.85
C VAL A 34 -1.87 -3.30 5.02
N SER A 35 -1.41 -3.31 3.77
CA SER A 35 -1.63 -4.40 2.80
C SER A 35 -0.43 -5.34 2.68
N ASP A 36 0.56 -5.20 3.55
CA ASP A 36 1.75 -6.05 3.57
C ASP A 36 1.40 -7.53 3.80
N THR A 37 2.31 -8.42 3.37
CA THR A 37 2.21 -9.86 3.59
C THR A 37 3.22 -10.32 4.66
N PRO A 38 2.79 -11.06 5.71
CA PRO A 38 1.42 -11.47 6.00
C PRO A 38 0.52 -10.31 6.48
N GLY A 39 -0.75 -10.34 6.05
CA GLY A 39 -1.75 -9.32 6.34
C GLY A 39 -3.15 -9.75 5.87
N PRO A 40 -4.10 -8.82 5.69
CA PRO A 40 -5.45 -9.13 5.20
C PRO A 40 -5.40 -9.78 3.82
N ASP A 41 -6.32 -10.70 3.55
CA ASP A 41 -6.49 -11.27 2.21
C ASP A 41 -7.09 -10.27 1.22
N GLN A 42 -7.04 -10.62 -0.08
CA GLN A 42 -7.53 -9.74 -1.14
C GLN A 42 -9.03 -9.41 -0.98
N GLU A 43 -9.85 -10.35 -0.52
CA GLU A 43 -11.28 -10.14 -0.33
C GLU A 43 -11.57 -9.12 0.77
N SER A 44 -10.80 -9.17 1.85
CA SER A 44 -10.86 -8.21 2.96
C SER A 44 -10.43 -6.82 2.52
N ILE A 45 -9.35 -6.72 1.74
CA ILE A 45 -8.89 -5.45 1.17
C ILE A 45 -9.96 -4.86 0.24
N ASN A 46 -10.54 -5.68 -0.65
CA ASN A 46 -11.62 -5.26 -1.55
C ASN A 46 -12.84 -4.75 -0.78
N ALA A 47 -13.23 -5.45 0.29
CA ALA A 47 -14.35 -5.05 1.14
C ALA A 47 -14.08 -3.73 1.86
N LEU A 48 -12.87 -3.54 2.40
CA LEU A 48 -12.46 -2.27 3.02
C LEU A 48 -12.54 -1.11 2.02
N VAL A 49 -11.96 -1.27 0.83
CA VAL A 49 -11.91 -0.19 -0.16
C VAL A 49 -13.31 0.18 -0.63
N ARG A 50 -14.12 -0.81 -1.00
CA ARG A 50 -15.52 -0.58 -1.40
C ARG A 50 -16.30 0.15 -0.31
N THR A 51 -16.22 -0.30 0.93
CA THR A 51 -16.97 0.33 2.03
C THR A 51 -16.46 1.74 2.34
N ALA A 52 -15.15 1.99 2.23
CA ALA A 52 -14.61 3.35 2.38
C ALA A 52 -15.15 4.29 1.29
N HIS A 53 -15.14 3.84 0.03
CA HIS A 53 -15.68 4.60 -1.09
C HIS A 53 -17.20 4.83 -0.97
N ASP A 54 -17.98 3.84 -0.52
CA ASP A 54 -19.41 3.99 -0.24
C ASP A 54 -19.70 5.06 0.83
N LYS A 55 -18.74 5.29 1.75
CA LYS A 55 -18.79 6.35 2.77
C LYS A 55 -18.13 7.66 2.31
N GLY A 56 -17.72 7.75 1.04
CA GLY A 56 -17.06 8.93 0.48
C GLY A 56 -15.65 9.18 1.04
N LYS A 57 -14.96 8.14 1.51
CA LYS A 57 -13.62 8.23 2.09
C LYS A 57 -12.56 7.76 1.09
N VAL A 58 -11.43 8.48 1.07
CA VAL A 58 -10.21 8.09 0.35
C VAL A 58 -9.48 7.00 1.14
N VAL A 59 -8.83 6.07 0.43
CA VAL A 59 -8.06 4.97 1.02
C VAL A 59 -6.57 5.09 0.72
N PHE A 60 -5.78 5.05 1.78
CA PHE A 60 -4.33 4.92 1.72
C PHE A 60 -3.91 3.48 2.02
N ALA A 61 -3.01 2.91 1.23
CA ALA A 61 -2.42 1.60 1.48
C ALA A 61 -0.92 1.73 1.80
N HIS A 62 -0.49 1.11 2.91
CA HIS A 62 0.91 0.83 3.16
C HIS A 62 1.28 -0.47 2.45
N ALA A 63 2.25 -0.39 1.51
CA ALA A 63 2.73 -1.52 0.74
C ALA A 63 4.23 -1.40 0.51
N VAL A 64 5.03 -2.29 1.11
CA VAL A 64 6.50 -2.29 0.96
C VAL A 64 7.04 -3.42 0.08
N ASN A 65 6.16 -4.24 -0.49
CA ASN A 65 6.52 -5.30 -1.42
C ASN A 65 5.59 -5.31 -2.67
N LEU A 66 5.98 -6.05 -3.71
CA LEU A 66 5.27 -6.10 -4.99
C LEU A 66 3.87 -6.71 -4.84
N GLU A 67 3.74 -7.77 -4.04
CA GLU A 67 2.47 -8.43 -3.79
C GLU A 67 1.45 -7.47 -3.16
N ALA A 68 1.81 -6.82 -2.06
CA ALA A 68 1.01 -5.80 -1.38
C ALA A 68 0.63 -4.65 -2.32
N THR A 69 1.57 -4.21 -3.16
CA THR A 69 1.32 -3.15 -4.14
C THR A 69 0.29 -3.59 -5.18
N ARG A 70 0.39 -4.82 -5.69
CA ARG A 70 -0.58 -5.39 -6.63
C ARG A 70 -1.95 -5.56 -5.98
N MET A 71 -2.00 -6.08 -4.76
CA MET A 71 -3.26 -6.27 -4.04
C MET A 71 -3.99 -4.96 -3.81
N ALA A 72 -3.24 -3.92 -3.40
CA ALA A 72 -3.76 -2.57 -3.23
C ALA A 72 -4.28 -1.99 -4.55
N GLN A 73 -3.53 -2.15 -5.64
CA GLN A 73 -3.99 -1.74 -6.97
C GLN A 73 -5.25 -2.48 -7.40
N MET A 74 -5.31 -3.80 -7.24
CA MET A 74 -6.48 -4.61 -7.60
C MET A 74 -7.74 -4.18 -6.83
N ALA A 75 -7.58 -3.82 -5.55
CA ALA A 75 -8.68 -3.35 -4.72
C ALA A 75 -9.15 -1.93 -5.06
N GLY A 76 -8.39 -1.18 -5.84
CA GLY A 76 -8.73 0.19 -6.23
C GLY A 76 -8.41 1.23 -5.16
N VAL A 77 -7.37 1.04 -4.35
CA VAL A 77 -6.93 2.09 -3.41
C VAL A 77 -6.54 3.36 -4.15
N ASP A 78 -6.74 4.51 -3.51
CA ASP A 78 -6.47 5.81 -4.09
C ASP A 78 -4.99 6.19 -4.00
N ILE A 79 -4.36 5.89 -2.85
CA ILE A 79 -3.01 6.34 -2.53
C ILE A 79 -2.18 5.16 -2.01
N ILE A 80 -1.06 4.87 -2.68
CA ILE A 80 -0.09 3.85 -2.25
C ILE A 80 1.09 4.57 -1.61
N THR A 81 1.36 4.25 -0.34
CA THR A 81 2.52 4.76 0.39
C THR A 81 3.63 3.72 0.42
N HIS A 82 4.87 4.22 0.39
CA HIS A 82 6.10 3.47 0.18
C HIS A 82 6.27 3.01 -1.28
N ALA A 83 7.26 2.15 -1.51
CA ALA A 83 7.53 1.52 -2.78
C ALA A 83 8.06 0.10 -2.51
N PRO A 84 7.88 -0.84 -3.46
CA PRO A 84 8.36 -2.20 -3.30
C PRO A 84 9.86 -2.26 -3.06
N LEU A 85 10.26 -2.98 -2.03
CA LEU A 85 11.66 -3.27 -1.72
C LEU A 85 12.11 -4.60 -2.35
N ASP A 86 11.21 -5.54 -2.59
CA ASP A 86 11.48 -6.91 -3.07
C ASP A 86 11.57 -7.03 -4.60
N GLY A 87 11.38 -5.93 -5.32
CA GLY A 87 11.48 -5.89 -6.77
C GLY A 87 11.05 -4.55 -7.36
N VAL A 88 11.09 -4.46 -8.67
CA VAL A 88 10.73 -3.24 -9.40
C VAL A 88 9.37 -3.43 -10.06
N MET A 89 8.49 -2.45 -9.94
CA MET A 89 7.22 -2.48 -10.68
C MET A 89 7.49 -2.51 -12.18
N ASN A 90 6.75 -3.35 -12.90
CA ASN A 90 6.84 -3.43 -14.35
C ASN A 90 6.01 -2.32 -15.02
N ASP A 91 6.21 -2.18 -16.33
CA ASP A 91 5.58 -1.15 -17.14
C ASP A 91 4.05 -1.17 -17.14
N ASP A 92 3.46 -2.36 -17.09
CA ASP A 92 2.00 -2.54 -17.08
C ASP A 92 1.42 -2.17 -15.72
N GLU A 93 2.10 -2.51 -14.63
CA GLU A 93 1.72 -2.11 -13.27
C GLU A 93 1.78 -0.59 -13.10
N VAL A 94 2.83 0.06 -13.62
CA VAL A 94 2.94 1.53 -13.62
C VAL A 94 1.84 2.15 -14.49
N ARG A 95 1.56 1.59 -15.66
CA ARG A 95 0.48 2.07 -16.54
C ARG A 95 -0.88 1.99 -15.84
N GLN A 96 -1.16 0.87 -15.17
CA GLN A 96 -2.40 0.70 -14.39
C GLN A 96 -2.53 1.73 -13.27
N MET A 97 -1.44 2.11 -12.60
CA MET A 97 -1.49 3.20 -11.61
C MET A 97 -1.93 4.52 -12.25
N VAL A 98 -1.37 4.88 -13.40
CA VAL A 98 -1.68 6.12 -14.11
C VAL A 98 -3.12 6.13 -14.63
N GLU A 99 -3.54 5.07 -15.33
CA GLU A 99 -4.89 4.95 -15.89
C GLU A 99 -5.98 5.04 -14.81
N ASN A 100 -5.71 4.43 -13.65
CA ASN A 100 -6.61 4.46 -12.51
C ASN A 100 -6.41 5.69 -11.59
N LYS A 101 -5.60 6.68 -12.01
CA LYS A 101 -5.34 7.95 -11.29
C LYS A 101 -4.87 7.75 -9.84
N ARG A 102 -4.10 6.69 -9.59
CA ARG A 102 -3.56 6.37 -8.27
C ARG A 102 -2.36 7.24 -7.95
N ILE A 103 -2.27 7.70 -6.71
CA ILE A 103 -1.15 8.53 -6.25
C ILE A 103 -0.12 7.64 -5.56
N SER A 104 1.16 7.85 -5.86
CA SER A 104 2.28 7.24 -5.16
C SER A 104 2.92 8.22 -4.18
N VAL A 105 3.13 7.80 -2.94
CA VAL A 105 3.88 8.54 -1.91
C VAL A 105 5.03 7.66 -1.42
N PRO A 106 6.19 7.66 -2.10
CA PRO A 106 7.20 6.61 -1.93
C PRO A 106 8.04 6.71 -0.66
N THR A 107 8.05 7.86 0.04
CA THR A 107 8.75 8.05 1.33
C THR A 107 10.24 7.63 1.32
N LEU A 108 10.95 7.87 0.22
CA LEU A 108 12.29 7.29 -0.03
C LEU A 108 13.31 7.53 1.10
N ILE A 109 13.33 8.72 1.71
CA ILE A 109 14.25 9.02 2.84
C ILE A 109 13.99 8.09 4.03
N MET A 110 12.72 7.83 4.35
CA MET A 110 12.35 6.93 5.45
C MET A 110 12.71 5.49 5.10
N LEU A 111 12.42 5.04 3.87
CA LEU A 111 12.76 3.68 3.42
C LEU A 111 14.27 3.42 3.47
N GLU A 112 15.09 4.35 2.98
CA GLU A 112 16.55 4.25 3.05
C GLU A 112 17.02 4.11 4.50
N SER A 113 16.50 4.97 5.39
CA SER A 113 16.83 4.93 6.81
C SER A 113 16.45 3.59 7.45
N VAL A 114 15.26 3.06 7.15
CA VAL A 114 14.79 1.76 7.68
C VAL A 114 15.63 0.60 7.14
N CYS A 115 15.95 0.61 5.84
CA CYS A 115 16.82 -0.40 5.24
C CYS A 115 18.20 -0.44 5.92
N GLN A 116 18.80 0.73 6.17
CA GLN A 116 20.08 0.84 6.88
C GLN A 116 19.99 0.36 8.33
N MET A 117 19.00 0.84 9.11
CA MET A 117 18.84 0.47 10.52
C MET A 117 18.58 -1.02 10.73
N LYS A 118 17.87 -1.66 9.79
CA LYS A 118 17.49 -3.07 9.88
C LYS A 118 18.39 -4.00 9.07
N GLY A 119 19.45 -3.48 8.44
CA GLY A 119 20.32 -4.29 7.58
C GLY A 119 19.58 -4.99 6.44
N ILE A 120 18.45 -4.45 5.95
CA ILE A 120 17.56 -5.16 5.01
C ILE A 120 18.32 -5.59 3.76
N ASP A 121 19.09 -4.68 3.17
CA ASP A 121 19.88 -4.90 1.96
C ASP A 121 20.96 -6.00 2.13
N GLN A 122 21.30 -6.35 3.38
CA GLN A 122 22.30 -7.38 3.72
C GLN A 122 21.66 -8.69 4.19
N GLU A 123 20.56 -8.60 4.94
CA GLU A 123 19.97 -9.72 5.66
C GLU A 123 18.83 -10.40 4.90
N ARG A 124 18.22 -9.73 3.91
CA ARG A 124 17.05 -10.23 3.17
C ARG A 124 17.32 -10.24 1.65
N PRO A 125 17.81 -11.35 1.09
CA PRO A 125 18.01 -11.48 -0.35
C PRO A 125 16.75 -11.10 -1.15
N GLY A 126 16.91 -10.20 -2.12
CA GLY A 126 15.82 -9.69 -2.96
C GLY A 126 15.19 -8.39 -2.45
N PHE A 127 15.27 -8.08 -1.16
CA PHE A 127 14.83 -6.79 -0.60
C PHE A 127 15.98 -5.79 -0.63
N ALA A 128 15.80 -4.66 -1.31
CA ALA A 128 16.81 -3.62 -1.40
C ALA A 128 16.18 -2.24 -1.60
N PHE A 129 16.74 -1.20 -0.97
CA PHE A 129 16.34 0.19 -1.23
C PHE A 129 16.43 0.56 -2.72
N ALA A 130 17.41 0.01 -3.44
CA ALA A 130 17.60 0.23 -4.87
C ALA A 130 16.38 -0.17 -5.72
N ASN A 131 15.58 -1.15 -5.29
CA ASN A 131 14.36 -1.57 -5.98
C ASN A 131 13.26 -0.52 -5.87
N ALA A 132 13.07 0.04 -4.67
CA ALA A 132 12.15 1.15 -4.42
C ALA A 132 12.54 2.39 -5.24
N LEU A 133 13.84 2.74 -5.25
CA LEU A 133 14.33 3.88 -6.02
C LEU A 133 14.08 3.70 -7.54
N LYS A 134 14.40 2.52 -8.09
CA LYS A 134 14.14 2.20 -9.50
C LYS A 134 12.66 2.27 -9.85
N THR A 135 11.77 1.78 -8.98
CA THR A 135 10.31 1.89 -9.18
C THR A 135 9.88 3.35 -9.34
N VAL A 136 10.34 4.23 -8.44
CA VAL A 136 9.99 5.66 -8.50
C VAL A 136 10.54 6.33 -9.76
N MET A 137 11.74 5.96 -10.20
CA MET A 137 12.32 6.45 -11.46
C MET A 137 11.49 6.03 -12.68
N CYS A 138 11.02 4.78 -12.72
CA CYS A 138 10.14 4.30 -13.79
C CYS A 138 8.80 5.05 -13.81
N CYS A 139 8.23 5.36 -12.63
CA CYS A 139 7.00 6.14 -12.52
C CYS A 139 7.19 7.59 -12.99
N THR A 140 8.27 8.26 -12.59
CA THR A 140 8.49 9.69 -12.89
C THR A 140 8.80 9.97 -14.36
N MET A 141 9.52 9.09 -15.06
CA MET A 141 9.81 9.26 -16.50
C MET A 141 8.55 9.21 -17.39
N ARG A 142 7.41 8.71 -16.87
CA ARG A 142 6.16 8.57 -17.63
C ARG A 142 5.09 9.62 -17.31
N VAL A 143 5.30 10.47 -16.30
CA VAL A 143 4.40 11.60 -16.00
C VAL A 143 4.67 12.81 -16.91
N TYR A 144 5.82 12.84 -17.61
CA TYR A 144 6.24 13.95 -18.48
C TYR A 144 6.02 13.72 -19.99
N LEU A 145 5.27 12.68 -20.40
CA LEU A 145 5.02 12.36 -21.83
C LEU A 145 3.59 12.63 -22.30
N PHE A 146 2.86 13.54 -21.63
CA PHE A 146 1.58 14.07 -22.11
C PHE A 146 1.69 15.55 -22.47
#